data_AF-A0A2V4BLH7-F1
#
_entry.id   AF-A0A2V4BLH7-F1
#
_cell.length_a   1.000
_cell.length_b   1.000
_cell.length_c   1.000
_cell.angle_alpha   90.00
_cell.angle_beta   90.00
_cell.angle_gamma   90.00
#
_symmetry.space_group_name_H-M   'P 1'
#
loop_
_entity.id
_entity.type
_entity.pdbx_description
1 polymer ?
#
loop_
_entity_poly.entity_id
_entity_poly.type
_entity_poly.pdbx_seq_one_letter_code
_entity_poly.pdbx_strand_id
1 'polypeptide(L)'
;MKTVSSIVENYIKTKPFLLNALSLGIINLTSLSRNIMTELESEFGKEVKQGAVVMSLKRLTEELDFKLNHKINKVIKNIGEITVRSELTDYTFAASDSVLNKQADLISDINVLSDIFYTSSRGVNETNIVVSSSINHLVEKHFIREKLIQKLDNLASITVKLPKENIVVPGIYYFIFQRLAWEGIIINEVISTSNEFTILVGEEQVDVAFKVIKDLKN
;
A
#
# COMPACT_ATOMS: atom_id res chain seq x y z
N MET A 1 -13.66 0.83 -32.71
CA MET A 1 -13.77 2.24 -33.14
C MET A 1 -13.57 3.10 -31.89
N LYS A 2 -12.59 4.03 -31.87
CA LYS A 2 -12.37 4.89 -30.69
C LYS A 2 -13.56 5.85 -30.57
N THR A 3 -14.21 5.87 -29.41
CA THR A 3 -15.30 6.82 -29.07
C THR A 3 -14.81 7.76 -27.97
N VAL A 4 -15.44 8.93 -27.83
CA VAL A 4 -15.13 9.85 -26.72
C VAL A 4 -15.27 9.13 -25.38
N SER A 5 -16.31 8.31 -25.23
CA SER A 5 -16.54 7.51 -24.02
C SER A 5 -15.39 6.55 -23.74
N SER A 6 -14.92 5.79 -24.74
CA SER A 6 -13.84 4.80 -24.53
C SER A 6 -12.50 5.45 -24.21
N ILE A 7 -12.21 6.64 -24.76
CA ILE A 7 -10.96 7.35 -24.45
C ILE A 7 -11.04 7.98 -23.05
N VAL A 8 -12.16 8.62 -22.70
CA VAL A 8 -12.39 9.14 -21.35
C VAL A 8 -12.27 8.02 -20.33
N GLU A 9 -12.90 6.87 -20.57
CA GLU A 9 -12.80 5.71 -19.69
C GLU A 9 -11.35 5.23 -19.53
N ASN A 10 -10.59 5.13 -20.62
CA ASN A 10 -9.18 4.74 -20.58
C ASN A 10 -8.31 5.76 -19.82
N TYR A 11 -8.55 7.06 -20.06
CA TYR A 11 -7.85 8.15 -19.38
C TYR A 11 -8.08 8.11 -17.87
N ILE A 12 -9.32 7.81 -17.43
CA ILE A 12 -9.65 7.71 -16.01
C ILE A 12 -9.10 6.42 -15.40
N LYS A 13 -9.21 5.27 -16.09
CA LYS A 13 -8.71 3.97 -15.60
C LYS A 13 -7.21 3.95 -15.36
N THR A 14 -6.45 4.72 -16.14
CA THR A 14 -4.99 4.87 -15.97
C THR A 14 -4.62 5.82 -14.82
N LYS A 15 -5.58 6.51 -14.21
CA LYS A 15 -5.36 7.51 -13.15
C LYS A 15 -6.18 7.17 -11.89
N PRO A 16 -5.70 6.25 -11.03
CA PRO A 16 -6.46 5.75 -9.88
C PRO A 16 -6.95 6.84 -8.92
N PHE A 17 -6.14 7.87 -8.65
CA PHE A 17 -6.54 8.98 -7.77
C PHE A 17 -7.70 9.80 -8.36
N LEU A 18 -7.67 10.02 -9.66
CA LEU A 18 -8.71 10.74 -10.38
C LEU A 18 -10.00 9.93 -10.45
N LEU A 19 -9.87 8.62 -10.69
CA LEU A 19 -10.97 7.66 -10.65
C LEU A 19 -11.70 7.70 -9.32
N ASN A 20 -10.97 7.67 -8.21
CA ASN A 20 -11.57 7.69 -6.87
C ASN A 20 -12.20 9.05 -6.53
N ALA A 21 -11.52 10.15 -6.85
CA ALA A 21 -12.07 11.49 -6.64
C ALA A 21 -13.31 11.75 -7.52
N LEU A 22 -13.44 11.07 -8.67
CA LEU A 22 -14.67 11.05 -9.47
C LEU A 22 -15.77 10.27 -8.74
N SER A 23 -15.50 9.06 -8.24
CA SER A 23 -16.52 8.27 -7.52
C SER A 23 -17.01 8.93 -6.24
N LEU A 24 -16.16 9.70 -5.56
CA LEU A 24 -16.55 10.50 -4.38
C LEU A 24 -17.37 11.74 -4.73
N GLY A 25 -17.54 12.08 -6.02
CA GLY A 25 -18.28 13.27 -6.46
C GLY A 25 -17.59 14.60 -6.12
N ILE A 26 -16.30 14.58 -5.74
CA ILE A 26 -15.56 15.78 -5.32
C ILE A 26 -14.90 16.53 -6.49
N ILE A 27 -14.88 15.95 -7.69
CA ILE A 27 -14.28 16.55 -8.88
C ILE A 27 -15.28 17.42 -9.65
N ASN A 28 -14.84 18.62 -10.02
CA ASN A 28 -15.52 19.44 -11.02
C ASN A 28 -15.31 18.85 -12.44
N LEU A 29 -16.36 18.23 -12.99
CA LEU A 29 -16.31 17.57 -14.31
C LEU A 29 -15.97 18.53 -15.46
N THR A 30 -16.41 19.79 -15.37
CA THR A 30 -16.12 20.81 -16.38
C THR A 30 -14.64 21.19 -16.40
N SER A 31 -14.03 21.37 -15.23
CA SER A 31 -12.60 21.60 -15.12
C SER A 31 -11.80 20.38 -15.57
N LEU A 32 -12.20 19.17 -15.17
CA LEU A 32 -11.54 17.95 -15.62
C LEU A 32 -11.64 17.79 -17.15
N SER A 33 -12.78 18.07 -17.76
CA SER A 33 -12.95 17.95 -19.22
C SER A 33 -11.95 18.80 -20.00
N ARG A 34 -11.58 20.00 -19.50
CA ARG A 34 -10.59 20.87 -20.14
C ARG A 34 -9.20 20.23 -20.13
N ASN A 35 -8.83 19.56 -19.05
CA ASN A 35 -7.54 18.86 -18.93
C ASN A 35 -7.46 17.64 -19.86
N ILE A 36 -8.59 16.96 -20.11
CA ILE A 36 -8.63 15.77 -20.97
C ILE A 36 -8.69 16.15 -22.46
N MET A 37 -9.31 17.29 -22.80
CA MET A 37 -9.51 17.73 -24.19
C MET A 37 -8.24 17.66 -25.04
N THR A 38 -7.11 18.18 -24.53
CA THR A 38 -5.84 18.23 -25.27
C THR A 38 -5.36 16.83 -25.68
N GLU A 39 -5.46 15.86 -24.78
CA GLU A 39 -5.08 14.46 -25.05
C GLU A 39 -6.10 13.78 -25.99
N LEU A 40 -7.39 14.08 -25.79
CA LEU A 40 -8.49 13.55 -26.61
C LEU A 40 -8.38 13.98 -28.07
N GLU A 41 -8.13 15.26 -28.32
CA GLU A 41 -8.04 15.83 -29.66
C GLU A 41 -6.80 15.34 -30.40
N SER A 42 -5.67 15.17 -29.68
CA SER A 42 -4.47 14.52 -30.21
C SER A 42 -4.72 13.08 -30.63
N GLU A 43 -5.49 12.31 -29.84
CA GLU A 43 -5.82 10.91 -30.17
C GLU A 43 -6.86 10.76 -31.29
N PHE A 44 -7.79 11.71 -31.40
CA PHE A 44 -8.84 11.69 -32.42
C PHE A 44 -8.42 12.34 -33.74
N GLY A 45 -7.41 13.21 -33.74
CA GLY A 45 -7.01 14.01 -34.90
C GLY A 45 -8.06 15.05 -35.32
N LYS A 46 -9.00 15.40 -34.43
CA LYS A 46 -10.06 16.38 -34.65
C LYS A 46 -10.54 16.99 -33.35
N GLU A 47 -11.13 18.17 -33.46
CA GLU A 47 -11.74 18.89 -32.35
C GLU A 47 -12.91 18.10 -31.73
N VAL A 48 -12.96 18.06 -30.41
CA VAL A 48 -14.00 17.35 -29.66
C VAL A 48 -14.80 18.35 -28.83
N LYS A 49 -16.13 18.26 -28.87
CA LYS A 49 -16.97 19.14 -28.05
C LYS A 49 -16.80 18.81 -26.57
N GLN A 50 -16.40 19.80 -25.77
CA GLN A 50 -16.24 19.67 -24.32
C GLN A 50 -17.47 19.04 -23.63
N GLY A 51 -18.69 19.41 -24.04
CA GLY A 51 -19.92 18.83 -23.48
C GLY A 51 -20.03 17.31 -23.65
N ALA A 52 -19.47 16.75 -24.73
CA ALA A 52 -19.43 15.30 -24.93
C ALA A 52 -18.48 14.60 -23.94
N VAL A 53 -17.39 15.27 -23.58
CA VAL A 53 -16.43 14.81 -22.55
C VAL A 53 -17.08 14.84 -21.18
N VAL A 54 -17.74 15.95 -20.81
CA VAL A 54 -18.48 16.10 -19.54
C VAL A 54 -19.55 15.02 -19.40
N MET A 55 -20.34 14.76 -20.44
CA MET A 55 -21.36 13.70 -20.42
C MET A 55 -20.78 12.30 -20.31
N SER A 56 -19.61 12.06 -20.91
CA SER A 56 -18.91 10.79 -20.78
C SER A 56 -18.37 10.59 -19.36
N LEU A 57 -17.77 11.63 -18.76
CA LEU A 57 -17.32 11.62 -17.36
C LEU A 57 -18.47 11.39 -16.38
N LYS A 58 -19.62 12.05 -16.60
CA LYS A 58 -20.81 11.89 -15.73
C LYS A 58 -21.33 10.45 -15.74
N ARG A 59 -21.51 9.86 -16.92
CA ARG A 59 -21.93 8.45 -17.06
C ARG A 59 -20.94 7.49 -16.42
N LEU A 60 -19.65 7.72 -16.67
CA LEU A 60 -18.61 6.89 -16.07
C LEU A 60 -18.66 6.96 -14.53
N THR A 61 -18.90 8.14 -13.96
CA THR A 61 -19.04 8.31 -12.50
C THR A 61 -20.19 7.48 -11.95
N GLU A 62 -21.36 7.53 -12.60
CA GLU A 62 -22.55 6.75 -12.23
C GLU A 62 -22.31 5.22 -12.31
N GLU A 63 -21.54 4.75 -13.31
CA GLU A 63 -21.20 3.33 -13.45
C GLU A 63 -20.13 2.84 -12.45
N LEU A 64 -19.15 3.70 -12.14
CA LEU A 64 -18.02 3.39 -11.27
C LEU A 64 -18.43 3.21 -9.82
N ASP A 65 -19.37 4.03 -9.37
CA ASP A 65 -19.92 3.97 -8.02
C ASP A 65 -20.46 2.55 -7.69
N PHE A 66 -20.94 1.85 -8.72
CA PHE A 66 -21.57 0.53 -8.60
C PHE A 66 -20.60 -0.68 -8.62
N LYS A 67 -19.52 -0.64 -9.41
CA LYS A 67 -18.74 -1.87 -9.75
C LYS A 67 -17.44 -2.07 -8.98
N LEU A 68 -16.64 -1.01 -8.80
CA LEU A 68 -15.30 -1.16 -8.19
C LEU A 68 -15.41 -1.36 -6.68
N ASN A 69 -16.36 -0.66 -6.07
CA ASN A 69 -16.60 -0.67 -4.63
C ASN A 69 -17.09 -2.04 -4.13
N HIS A 70 -17.97 -2.74 -4.86
CA HIS A 70 -18.66 -3.89 -4.28
C HIS A 70 -17.74 -5.10 -3.99
N LYS A 71 -16.78 -5.41 -4.86
CA LYS A 71 -15.88 -6.56 -4.65
C LYS A 71 -14.82 -6.28 -3.59
N ILE A 72 -14.19 -5.10 -3.66
CA ILE A 72 -13.19 -4.68 -2.67
C ILE A 72 -13.85 -4.55 -1.30
N ASN A 73 -15.00 -3.87 -1.20
CA ASN A 73 -15.71 -3.72 0.07
C ASN A 73 -16.10 -5.08 0.67
N LYS A 74 -16.46 -6.08 -0.15
CA LYS A 74 -16.76 -7.44 0.35
C LYS A 74 -15.54 -8.08 1.01
N VAL A 75 -14.36 -7.95 0.40
CA VAL A 75 -13.11 -8.50 0.96
C VAL A 75 -12.70 -7.73 2.21
N ILE A 76 -12.73 -6.40 2.15
CA ILE A 76 -12.34 -5.51 3.24
C ILE A 76 -13.22 -5.72 4.49
N LYS A 77 -14.54 -5.86 4.33
CA LYS A 77 -15.47 -6.17 5.43
C LYS A 77 -15.16 -7.49 6.12
N ASN A 78 -14.50 -8.42 5.40
CA ASN A 78 -14.10 -9.73 5.89
C ASN A 78 -12.62 -9.80 6.30
N ILE A 79 -11.95 -8.66 6.48
CA ILE A 79 -10.63 -8.62 7.10
C ILE A 79 -10.73 -9.22 8.51
N GLY A 80 -9.77 -10.09 8.84
CA GLY A 80 -9.70 -10.80 10.10
C GLY A 80 -9.19 -9.93 11.25
N GLU A 81 -8.44 -10.57 12.14
CA GLU A 81 -7.81 -9.92 13.28
C GLU A 81 -6.79 -8.86 12.82
N ILE A 82 -6.71 -7.78 13.61
CA ILE A 82 -5.71 -6.72 13.46
C ILE A 82 -4.84 -6.78 14.71
N THR A 83 -3.54 -6.98 14.52
CA THR A 83 -2.56 -7.07 15.60
C THR A 83 -1.64 -5.86 15.53
N VAL A 84 -1.38 -5.24 16.68
CA VAL A 84 -0.45 -4.11 16.80
C VAL A 84 0.74 -4.55 17.65
N ARG A 85 1.96 -4.24 17.22
CA ARG A 85 3.19 -4.41 18.02
C ARG A 85 4.01 -3.13 17.99
N SER A 86 4.40 -2.65 19.15
CA SER A 86 5.28 -1.48 19.32
C SER A 86 6.72 -1.91 19.55
N GLU A 87 7.63 -0.94 19.74
CA GLU A 87 9.03 -1.18 20.02
C GLU A 87 9.70 -2.09 18.98
N LEU A 88 9.57 -1.70 17.71
CA LEU A 88 10.21 -2.37 16.59
C LEU A 88 11.36 -1.51 16.05
N THR A 89 12.35 -2.21 15.51
CA THR A 89 13.49 -1.64 14.80
C THR A 89 13.59 -2.27 13.42
N ASP A 90 13.70 -1.45 12.39
CA ASP A 90 14.03 -1.89 11.02
C ASP A 90 15.49 -1.59 10.71
N TYR A 91 16.22 -2.63 10.33
CA TYR A 91 17.59 -2.55 9.85
C TYR A 91 17.65 -2.86 8.36
N THR A 92 18.24 -1.96 7.57
CA THR A 92 18.56 -2.20 6.16
C THR A 92 20.06 -2.37 5.99
N PHE A 93 20.48 -3.55 5.55
CA PHE A 93 21.88 -3.85 5.20
C PHE A 93 22.05 -3.96 3.68
N ALA A 94 23.23 -3.61 3.17
CA ALA A 94 23.58 -3.93 1.78
C ALA A 94 23.67 -5.45 1.59
N ALA A 95 23.21 -5.94 0.44
CA ALA A 95 23.38 -7.33 0.07
C ALA A 95 24.88 -7.67 -0.02
N SER A 96 25.25 -8.80 0.60
CA SER A 96 26.62 -9.33 0.60
C SER A 96 26.57 -10.86 0.56
N ASP A 97 27.71 -11.49 0.29
CA ASP A 97 27.82 -12.95 0.30
C ASP A 97 27.69 -13.54 1.72
N SER A 98 27.94 -12.74 2.76
CA SER A 98 27.88 -13.16 4.16
C SER A 98 26.54 -12.88 4.85
N VAL A 99 25.70 -11.99 4.31
CA VAL A 99 24.45 -11.53 4.97
C VAL A 99 23.52 -12.68 5.37
N LEU A 100 23.38 -13.70 4.51
CA LEU A 100 22.51 -14.85 4.79
C LEU A 100 23.07 -15.74 5.90
N ASN A 101 24.40 -15.87 6.00
CA ASN A 101 25.01 -16.62 7.10
C ASN A 101 24.77 -15.88 8.43
N LYS A 102 24.85 -14.54 8.43
CA LYS A 102 24.55 -13.72 9.63
C LYS A 102 23.10 -13.79 10.02
N GLN A 103 22.22 -13.85 9.03
CA GLN A 103 20.80 -14.05 9.25
C GLN A 103 20.51 -15.45 9.84
N ALA A 104 21.21 -16.50 9.38
CA ALA A 104 21.08 -17.82 9.97
C ALA A 104 21.54 -17.86 11.45
N ASP A 105 22.68 -17.21 11.76
CA ASP A 105 23.17 -17.06 13.12
C ASP A 105 22.14 -16.34 14.02
N LEU A 106 21.57 -15.24 13.52
CA LEU A 106 20.50 -14.49 14.20
C LEU A 106 19.26 -15.37 14.42
N ILE A 107 18.77 -16.05 13.38
CA ILE A 107 17.59 -16.94 13.47
C ILE A 107 17.79 -18.01 14.55
N SER A 108 19.00 -18.58 14.65
CA SER A 108 19.32 -19.58 15.68
C SER A 108 19.21 -19.00 17.10
N ASP A 109 19.74 -17.80 17.33
CA ASP A 109 19.68 -17.14 18.66
C ASP A 109 18.26 -16.72 19.03
N ILE A 110 17.46 -16.28 18.06
CA ILE A 110 16.10 -15.79 18.34
C ILE A 110 15.08 -16.94 18.48
N ASN A 111 15.34 -18.11 17.91
CA ASN A 111 14.43 -19.27 17.94
C ASN A 111 14.22 -19.83 19.37
N VAL A 112 15.10 -19.51 20.32
CA VAL A 112 14.94 -19.88 21.73
C VAL A 112 14.17 -18.84 22.55
N LEU A 113 13.84 -17.69 21.96
CA LEU A 113 13.10 -16.61 22.61
C LEU A 113 11.61 -16.72 22.27
N SER A 114 10.76 -16.56 23.27
CA SER A 114 9.31 -16.45 23.08
C SER A 114 8.90 -14.99 22.84
N ASP A 115 7.84 -14.79 22.05
CA ASP A 115 7.16 -13.50 21.89
C ASP A 115 7.99 -12.36 21.27
N ILE A 116 8.94 -12.71 20.42
CA ILE A 116 9.69 -11.75 19.60
C ILE A 116 8.97 -11.50 18.27
N PHE A 117 9.06 -10.28 17.77
CA PHE A 117 8.75 -9.97 16.38
C PHE A 117 10.02 -10.14 15.56
N TYR A 118 9.92 -10.87 14.45
CA TYR A 118 11.00 -11.01 13.48
C TYR A 118 10.41 -11.14 12.09
N THR A 119 10.87 -10.28 11.19
CA THR A 119 10.65 -10.45 9.75
C THR A 119 11.93 -10.08 9.01
N SER A 120 12.10 -10.67 7.84
CA SER A 120 13.21 -10.35 6.97
C SER A 120 12.77 -10.37 5.53
N SER A 121 13.26 -9.42 4.74
CA SER A 121 13.05 -9.37 3.31
C SER A 121 14.38 -9.13 2.61
N ARG A 122 14.54 -9.71 1.42
CA ARG A 122 15.76 -9.56 0.62
C ARG A 122 15.39 -9.03 -0.75
N GLY A 123 15.87 -7.83 -1.04
CA GLY A 123 15.85 -7.26 -2.38
C GLY A 123 17.07 -7.69 -3.20
N VAL A 124 17.23 -7.10 -4.38
CA VAL A 124 18.41 -7.34 -5.24
C VAL A 124 19.68 -6.79 -4.59
N ASN A 125 19.59 -5.63 -3.94
CA ASN A 125 20.75 -4.89 -3.42
C ASN A 125 20.80 -4.80 -1.90
N GLU A 126 19.71 -5.14 -1.22
CA GLU A 126 19.51 -4.83 0.20
C GLU A 126 18.80 -5.97 0.90
N THR A 127 19.00 -6.08 2.21
CA THR A 127 18.31 -7.01 3.10
C THR A 127 17.77 -6.22 4.29
N ASN A 128 16.46 -6.27 4.47
CA ASN A 128 15.78 -5.68 5.61
C ASN A 128 15.56 -6.73 6.68
N ILE A 129 15.74 -6.33 7.93
CA ILE A 129 15.52 -7.14 9.11
C ILE A 129 14.77 -6.27 10.10
N VAL A 130 13.51 -6.63 10.35
CA VAL A 130 12.69 -6.01 11.39
C VAL A 130 12.66 -6.92 12.60
N VAL A 131 12.96 -6.35 13.75
CA VAL A 131 12.95 -7.07 15.02
C VAL A 131 12.27 -6.28 16.12
N SER A 132 11.81 -6.96 17.16
CA SER A 132 11.57 -6.30 18.45
C SER A 132 12.85 -5.63 18.94
N SER A 133 12.75 -4.38 19.40
CA SER A 133 13.90 -3.58 19.84
C SER A 133 14.67 -4.23 21.01
N SER A 134 14.01 -5.09 21.80
CA SER A 134 14.62 -5.91 22.85
C SER A 134 15.78 -6.80 22.37
N ILE A 135 15.81 -7.18 21.09
CA ILE A 135 16.85 -8.04 20.50
C ILE A 135 17.80 -7.29 19.55
N ASN A 136 17.76 -5.95 19.52
CA ASN A 136 18.68 -5.11 18.72
C ASN A 136 20.15 -5.50 18.92
N HIS A 137 20.54 -5.81 20.16
CA HIS A 137 21.90 -6.22 20.50
C HIS A 137 22.36 -7.51 19.78
N LEU A 138 21.43 -8.43 19.46
CA LEU A 138 21.75 -9.63 18.69
C LEU A 138 21.98 -9.32 17.22
N VAL A 139 21.16 -8.45 16.64
CA VAL A 139 21.33 -7.98 15.25
C VAL A 139 22.68 -7.27 15.11
N GLU A 140 22.96 -6.31 15.99
CA GLU A 140 24.20 -5.54 15.98
C GLU A 140 25.44 -6.42 16.18
N LYS A 141 25.35 -7.45 17.03
CA LYS A 141 26.41 -8.45 17.22
C LYS A 141 26.71 -9.24 15.94
N HIS A 142 25.68 -9.81 15.30
CA HIS A 142 25.87 -10.69 14.13
C HIS A 142 26.23 -9.93 12.86
N PHE A 143 25.70 -8.73 12.69
CA PHE A 143 25.84 -7.91 11.48
C PHE A 143 26.92 -6.82 11.60
N ILE A 144 27.78 -6.85 12.62
CA ILE A 144 28.81 -5.82 12.88
C ILE A 144 29.78 -5.58 11.70
N ARG A 145 29.97 -6.57 10.82
CA ARG A 145 30.81 -6.48 9.62
C ARG A 145 30.04 -6.22 8.33
N GLU A 146 28.72 -6.25 8.40
CA GLU A 146 27.86 -5.94 7.25
C GLU A 146 27.71 -4.41 7.11
N LYS A 147 27.46 -3.96 5.89
CA LYS A 147 27.26 -2.53 5.62
C LYS A 147 25.82 -2.14 5.97
N LEU A 148 25.62 -1.49 7.11
CA LEU A 148 24.36 -0.85 7.47
C LEU A 148 24.09 0.35 6.56
N ILE A 149 22.94 0.35 5.89
CA ILE A 149 22.45 1.45 5.06
C ILE A 149 21.55 2.36 5.88
N GLN A 150 20.63 1.76 6.63
CA GLN A 150 19.65 2.48 7.43
C GLN A 150 19.28 1.69 8.68
N LYS A 151 19.00 2.41 9.76
CA LYS A 151 18.35 1.90 10.96
C LYS A 151 17.22 2.86 11.32
N LEU A 152 16.02 2.33 11.51
CA LEU A 152 14.85 3.05 11.97
C LEU A 152 14.38 2.43 13.29
N ASP A 153 14.41 3.24 14.35
CA ASP A 153 13.93 2.89 15.68
C ASP A 153 12.53 3.50 15.93
N ASN A 154 11.89 3.14 17.04
CA ASN A 154 10.58 3.64 17.47
C ASN A 154 9.49 3.41 16.42
N LEU A 155 9.49 2.21 15.82
CA LEU A 155 8.46 1.78 14.89
C LEU A 155 7.42 0.93 15.61
N ALA A 156 6.20 0.98 15.08
CA ALA A 156 5.14 0.05 15.40
C ALA A 156 4.64 -0.63 14.13
N SER A 157 4.20 -1.88 14.26
CA SER A 157 3.57 -2.63 13.19
C SER A 157 2.07 -2.78 13.38
N ILE A 158 1.33 -2.75 12.28
CA ILE A 158 -0.08 -3.10 12.22
C ILE A 158 -0.22 -4.25 11.22
N THR A 159 -0.45 -5.44 11.74
CA THR A 159 -0.68 -6.65 10.94
C THR A 159 -2.18 -6.89 10.79
N VAL A 160 -2.58 -7.19 9.56
CA VAL A 160 -3.96 -7.40 9.17
C VAL A 160 -4.07 -8.76 8.49
N LYS A 161 -4.93 -9.62 9.03
CA LYS A 161 -5.23 -10.91 8.40
C LYS A 161 -6.21 -10.70 7.25
N LEU A 162 -5.78 -10.99 6.04
CA LEU A 162 -6.58 -10.94 4.83
C LEU A 162 -7.36 -12.26 4.66
N PRO A 163 -8.62 -12.23 4.19
CA PRO A 163 -9.39 -13.45 3.95
C PRO A 163 -8.71 -14.29 2.85
N LYS A 164 -8.90 -15.61 2.87
CA LYS A 164 -8.29 -16.55 1.90
C LYS A 164 -8.61 -16.23 0.43
N GLU A 165 -9.69 -15.50 0.20
CA GLU A 165 -10.14 -15.01 -1.11
C GLU A 165 -9.30 -13.83 -1.64
N ASN A 166 -8.36 -13.26 -0.85
CA ASN A 166 -7.59 -12.05 -1.22
C ASN A 166 -6.66 -12.25 -2.43
N ILE A 167 -6.19 -13.48 -2.69
CA ILE A 167 -5.17 -13.76 -3.72
C ILE A 167 -5.72 -13.45 -5.13
N VAL A 168 -7.04 -13.30 -5.28
CA VAL A 168 -7.72 -13.22 -6.57
C VAL A 168 -8.36 -11.85 -6.83
N VAL A 169 -8.36 -10.90 -5.89
CA VAL A 169 -9.03 -9.60 -6.06
C VAL A 169 -8.01 -8.46 -6.26
N PRO A 170 -7.86 -7.94 -7.50
CA PRO A 170 -6.99 -6.80 -7.76
C PRO A 170 -7.44 -5.55 -6.98
N GLY A 171 -6.48 -4.76 -6.52
CA GLY A 171 -6.72 -3.43 -5.95
C GLY A 171 -6.90 -3.33 -4.44
N ILE A 172 -6.82 -4.44 -3.68
CA ILE A 172 -6.92 -4.42 -2.21
C ILE A 172 -5.82 -3.53 -1.59
N TYR A 173 -4.56 -3.76 -1.94
CA TYR A 173 -3.45 -2.96 -1.41
C TYR A 173 -3.57 -1.48 -1.77
N TYR A 174 -3.96 -1.19 -3.01
CA TYR A 174 -4.21 0.19 -3.44
C TYR A 174 -5.27 0.87 -2.56
N PHE A 175 -6.39 0.19 -2.31
CA PHE A 175 -7.46 0.71 -1.47
C PHE A 175 -7.00 0.99 -0.03
N ILE A 176 -6.25 0.06 0.57
CA ILE A 176 -5.73 0.21 1.94
C ILE A 176 -4.74 1.39 2.01
N PHE A 177 -3.73 1.40 1.14
CA PHE A 177 -2.69 2.45 1.15
C PHE A 177 -3.25 3.82 0.82
N GLN A 178 -4.25 3.90 -0.04
CA GLN A 178 -4.92 5.16 -0.34
C GLN A 178 -5.57 5.77 0.91
N ARG A 179 -6.21 4.95 1.74
CA ARG A 179 -6.86 5.41 2.97
C ARG A 179 -5.85 5.88 4.00
N LEU A 180 -4.73 5.17 4.15
CA LEU A 180 -3.61 5.58 5.00
C LEU A 180 -2.98 6.89 4.51
N ALA A 181 -2.76 7.02 3.20
CA ALA A 181 -2.17 8.22 2.61
C ALA A 181 -3.05 9.47 2.78
N TRP A 182 -4.39 9.33 2.80
CA TRP A 182 -5.29 10.46 3.05
C TRP A 182 -5.18 11.04 4.44
N GLU A 183 -4.86 10.20 5.44
CA GLU A 183 -4.59 10.66 6.80
C GLU A 183 -3.12 11.08 6.99
N GLY A 184 -2.31 11.11 5.93
CA GLY A 184 -0.91 11.50 5.99
C GLY A 184 -0.01 10.52 6.73
N ILE A 185 -0.40 9.24 6.81
CA ILE A 185 0.40 8.20 7.44
C ILE A 185 1.60 7.87 6.55
N ILE A 186 2.80 7.96 7.12
CA ILE A 186 4.04 7.53 6.48
C ILE A 186 4.20 6.04 6.75
N ILE A 187 4.37 5.26 5.68
CA ILE A 187 4.62 3.83 5.77
C ILE A 187 6.13 3.62 5.61
N ASN A 188 6.79 3.20 6.68
CA ASN A 188 8.22 2.93 6.71
C ASN A 188 8.54 1.61 5.99
N GLU A 189 7.71 0.59 6.19
CA GLU A 189 7.87 -0.70 5.52
C GLU A 189 6.51 -1.39 5.29
N VAL A 190 6.47 -2.22 4.25
CA VAL A 190 5.34 -3.09 3.93
C VAL A 190 5.84 -4.53 3.88
N ILE A 191 5.23 -5.39 4.69
CA ILE A 191 5.52 -6.83 4.70
C ILE A 191 4.21 -7.56 4.35
N SER A 192 4.27 -8.52 3.44
CA SER A 192 3.11 -9.34 3.10
C SER A 192 3.47 -10.81 2.97
N THR A 193 2.61 -11.66 3.51
CA THR A 193 2.57 -13.09 3.19
C THR A 193 1.34 -13.38 2.33
N SER A 194 1.00 -14.65 2.11
CA SER A 194 -0.17 -15.01 1.29
C SER A 194 -1.49 -14.42 1.83
N ASN A 195 -1.65 -14.35 3.16
CA ASN A 195 -2.91 -13.95 3.79
C ASN A 195 -2.74 -12.96 4.93
N GLU A 196 -1.57 -12.35 5.06
CA GLU A 196 -1.32 -11.31 6.05
C GLU A 196 -0.56 -10.17 5.40
N PHE A 197 -0.85 -8.97 5.89
CA PHE A 197 -0.17 -7.77 5.48
C PHE A 197 0.14 -6.96 6.73
N THR A 198 1.34 -6.45 6.80
CA THR A 198 1.85 -5.67 7.91
C THR A 198 2.41 -4.37 7.36
N ILE A 199 2.04 -3.24 7.96
CA ILE A 199 2.72 -1.96 7.78
C ILE A 199 3.56 -1.66 8.99
N LEU A 200 4.72 -1.08 8.77
CA LEU A 200 5.48 -0.39 9.80
C LEU A 200 5.26 1.11 9.65
N VAL A 201 4.98 1.76 10.76
CA VAL A 201 4.77 3.21 10.87
C VAL A 201 5.54 3.71 12.09
N GLY A 202 5.82 5.01 12.16
CA GLY A 202 6.31 5.62 13.40
C GLY A 202 5.33 5.39 14.56
N GLU A 203 5.83 5.16 15.76
CA GLU A 203 5.01 4.97 16.96
C GLU A 203 4.00 6.12 17.17
N GLU A 204 4.36 7.35 16.80
CA GLU A 204 3.49 8.51 16.91
C GLU A 204 2.27 8.48 15.97
N GLN A 205 2.31 7.66 14.90
CA GLN A 205 1.24 7.54 13.91
C GLN A 205 0.40 6.27 14.11
N VAL A 206 0.78 5.36 15.02
CA VAL A 206 0.17 4.02 15.14
C VAL A 206 -1.32 4.07 15.45
N ASP A 207 -1.75 4.97 16.36
CA ASP A 207 -3.15 5.07 16.77
C ASP A 207 -4.05 5.52 15.61
N VAL A 208 -3.57 6.50 14.83
CA VAL A 208 -4.29 7.01 13.66
C VAL A 208 -4.32 5.95 12.57
N ALA A 209 -3.19 5.31 12.28
CA ALA A 209 -3.11 4.24 11.29
C ALA A 209 -4.00 3.05 11.66
N PHE A 210 -4.03 2.63 12.93
CA PHE A 210 -4.88 1.56 13.42
C PHE A 210 -6.36 1.92 13.27
N LYS A 211 -6.75 3.15 13.61
CA LYS A 211 -8.12 3.63 13.41
C LYS A 211 -8.51 3.57 11.95
N VAL A 212 -7.67 4.04 11.03
CA VAL A 212 -7.93 3.97 9.58
C VAL A 212 -8.20 2.53 9.13
N ILE A 213 -7.31 1.59 9.51
CA ILE A 213 -7.45 0.17 9.15
C ILE A 213 -8.73 -0.43 9.73
N LYS A 214 -9.06 -0.11 10.99
CA LYS A 214 -10.28 -0.56 11.65
C LYS A 214 -11.53 -0.03 10.94
N ASP A 215 -11.51 1.24 10.56
CA ASP A 215 -12.63 1.90 9.88
C ASP A 215 -12.83 1.38 8.45
N LEU A 216 -11.86 0.70 7.84
CA LEU A 216 -12.06 0.02 6.56
C LEU A 216 -13.20 -1.01 6.62
N LYS A 217 -13.44 -1.62 7.79
CA LYS A 217 -14.51 -2.62 7.97
C LYS A 217 -15.92 -2.02 7.93
N ASN A 218 -16.06 -0.71 8.11
CA ASN A 218 -17.35 -0.01 8.23
C ASN A 218 -17.79 0.57 6.87
#